data_AF-A0A812R465-F1
#
_entry.id   AF-A0A812R465-F1
#
_cell.length_a   1.000
_cell.length_b   1.000
_cell.length_c   1.000
_cell.angle_alpha   90.00
_cell.angle_beta   90.00
_cell.angle_gamma   90.00
#
_symmetry.space_group_name_H-M   'P 1'
#
loop_
_entity.id
_entity.type
_entity.pdbx_description
1 polymer ?
#
loop_
_entity_poly.entity_id
_entity_poly.type
_entity_poly.pdbx_seq_one_letter_code
_entity_poly.pdbx_strand_id
1 'polypeptide(L)'
;MRVTAPLPAEKGPYIFVCHPHGIIGVSPMTAFGTDACGFSTAFPGLSVHLLGHNAIFRIPFFREWCLMHGHGTVSKKTCLHLLRHGRCIGLAPGGAKESLESVPGTMRLVLRSRKGFAKLALSTGAALVPVLGFGENDVYSTVQFEKGSFRRKLQEQLQNRLGFALPVFCGLSWLPLVPRRRPVTTLVGAPLWPPGTWPDPPD
;
A
#
# COMPACT_ATOMS: atom_id res chain seq x y z
N MET A 1 -2.22 -11.68 10.13
CA MET A 1 -1.01 -11.44 9.30
C MET A 1 -0.08 -12.63 9.43
N ARG A 2 0.71 -12.95 8.40
CA ARG A 2 1.77 -13.97 8.44
C ARG A 2 3.12 -13.30 8.18
N VAL A 3 4.11 -13.60 9.02
CA VAL A 3 5.46 -13.05 8.93
C VAL A 3 6.41 -14.15 8.50
N THR A 4 7.27 -13.86 7.53
CA THR A 4 8.22 -14.85 6.98
C THR A 4 9.65 -14.65 7.46
N ALA A 5 9.96 -13.49 8.03
CA ALA A 5 11.27 -13.15 8.58
C ALA A 5 11.13 -12.04 9.64
N PRO A 6 12.05 -11.97 10.62
CA PRO A 6 12.07 -10.89 11.59
C PRO A 6 12.42 -9.54 10.92
N LEU A 7 11.90 -8.45 11.49
CA LEU A 7 12.26 -7.08 11.13
C LEU A 7 12.74 -6.36 12.40
N PRO A 8 14.03 -6.44 12.73
CA PRO A 8 14.56 -5.83 13.96
C PRO A 8 14.43 -4.30 13.90
N ALA A 9 13.95 -3.69 14.98
CA ALA A 9 13.62 -2.26 15.00
C ALA A 9 14.86 -1.38 14.87
N GLU A 10 15.98 -1.80 15.45
CA GLU A 10 17.28 -1.14 15.43
C GLU A 10 17.93 -1.11 14.06
N LYS A 11 17.54 -2.01 13.15
CA LYS A 11 18.02 -2.05 11.76
C LYS A 11 17.18 -1.18 10.81
N GLY A 12 16.03 -0.67 11.26
CA GLY A 12 15.15 0.19 10.46
C GLY A 12 15.79 1.53 10.09
N PRO A 13 15.12 2.36 9.26
CA PRO A 13 13.70 2.25 8.88
C PRO A 13 13.43 1.34 7.69
N TYR A 14 12.18 0.89 7.57
CA TYR A 14 11.69 0.02 6.50
C TYR A 14 10.68 0.72 5.60
N ILE A 15 10.66 0.35 4.32
CA ILE A 15 9.65 0.71 3.33
C ILE A 15 8.83 -0.55 3.02
N PHE A 16 7.63 -0.64 3.56
CA PHE A 16 6.67 -1.70 3.27
C PHE A 16 6.05 -1.48 1.88
N VAL A 17 6.31 -2.41 0.97
CA VAL A 17 5.90 -2.38 -0.42
C VAL A 17 4.66 -3.28 -0.59
N CYS A 18 3.48 -2.67 -0.47
CA CYS A 18 2.20 -3.36 -0.37
C CYS A 18 1.59 -3.65 -1.74
N HIS A 19 1.21 -4.92 -1.96
CA HIS A 19 0.58 -5.40 -3.17
C HIS A 19 -0.51 -6.45 -2.89
N PRO A 20 -1.54 -6.58 -3.74
CA PRO A 20 -1.95 -5.56 -4.70
C PRO A 20 -2.47 -4.31 -3.97
N HIS A 21 -2.60 -3.19 -4.67
CA HIS A 21 -3.23 -1.98 -4.10
C HIS A 21 -4.69 -2.23 -3.67
N GLY A 22 -5.42 -3.08 -4.40
CA GLY A 22 -6.87 -3.21 -4.24
C GLY A 22 -7.60 -1.89 -4.54
N ILE A 23 -8.81 -1.74 -4.00
CA ILE A 23 -9.56 -0.48 -4.12
C ILE A 23 -9.13 0.52 -3.05
N ILE A 24 -9.21 0.14 -1.77
CA ILE A 24 -8.83 1.00 -0.65
C ILE A 24 -7.57 0.54 0.09
N GLY A 25 -7.04 -0.65 -0.22
CA GLY A 25 -5.90 -1.22 0.49
C GLY A 25 -6.29 -1.76 1.88
N VAL A 26 -7.25 -2.68 1.95
CA VAL A 26 -7.74 -3.28 3.20
C VAL A 26 -6.62 -4.00 3.95
N SER A 27 -5.81 -4.78 3.24
CA SER A 27 -4.68 -5.53 3.78
C SER A 27 -3.65 -4.61 4.47
N PRO A 28 -3.11 -3.57 3.83
CA PRO A 28 -2.20 -2.65 4.52
C PRO A 28 -2.91 -1.85 5.61
N MET A 29 -4.15 -1.38 5.42
CA MET A 29 -4.89 -0.62 6.44
C MET A 29 -5.07 -1.42 7.74
N THR A 30 -5.50 -2.67 7.63
CA THR A 30 -5.75 -3.54 8.78
C THR A 30 -4.45 -4.05 9.42
N ALA A 31 -3.38 -4.18 8.64
CA ALA A 31 -2.08 -4.58 9.18
C ALA A 31 -1.37 -3.43 9.90
N PHE A 32 -1.22 -2.27 9.24
CA PHE A 32 -0.34 -1.19 9.70
C PHE A 32 -1.09 0.01 10.28
N GLY A 33 -2.32 0.28 9.81
CA GLY A 33 -3.08 1.45 10.24
C GLY A 33 -3.81 1.23 11.57
N THR A 34 -4.55 0.13 11.68
CA THR A 34 -5.41 -0.15 12.85
C THR A 34 -4.85 -1.22 13.79
N ASP A 35 -3.69 -1.79 13.48
CA ASP A 35 -3.07 -2.92 14.20
C ASP A 35 -3.98 -4.17 14.35
N ALA A 36 -5.04 -4.28 13.54
CA ALA A 36 -6.03 -5.37 13.65
C ALA A 36 -5.43 -6.74 13.32
N CYS A 37 -4.27 -6.77 12.65
CA CYS A 37 -3.53 -7.99 12.37
C CYS A 37 -2.38 -8.29 13.34
N GLY A 38 -2.21 -7.51 14.42
CA GLY A 38 -1.16 -7.70 15.42
C GLY A 38 0.24 -7.31 14.93
N PHE A 39 0.36 -6.23 14.17
CA PHE A 39 1.65 -5.74 13.67
C PHE A 39 2.57 -5.27 14.81
N SER A 40 2.03 -4.52 15.76
CA SER A 40 2.79 -4.01 16.92
C SER A 40 3.36 -5.14 17.77
N THR A 41 2.64 -6.27 17.86
CA THR A 41 3.08 -7.48 18.57
C THR A 41 4.14 -8.24 17.77
N ALA A 42 3.96 -8.36 16.45
CA ALA A 42 4.90 -9.08 15.59
C ALA A 42 6.23 -8.31 15.39
N PHE A 43 6.18 -6.98 15.40
CA PHE A 43 7.33 -6.12 15.18
C PHE A 43 7.38 -4.97 16.20
N PRO A 44 7.67 -5.30 17.48
CA PRO A 44 7.72 -4.29 18.53
C PRO A 44 8.77 -3.21 18.21
N GLY A 45 8.43 -1.96 18.49
CA GLY A 45 9.31 -0.81 18.24
C GLY A 45 9.23 -0.25 16.81
N LEU A 46 8.59 -0.94 15.86
CA LEU A 46 8.33 -0.38 14.54
C LEU A 46 7.07 0.48 14.53
N SER A 47 7.19 1.68 13.96
CA SER A 47 6.07 2.58 13.69
C SER A 47 5.99 2.82 12.18
N VAL A 48 4.84 2.46 11.58
CA VAL A 48 4.61 2.52 10.14
C VAL A 48 3.57 3.57 9.82
N HIS A 49 3.92 4.51 8.94
CA HIS A 49 2.98 5.46 8.37
C HIS A 49 2.52 4.97 6.99
N LEU A 50 1.23 4.68 6.84
CA LEU A 50 0.64 4.36 5.55
C LEU A 50 0.49 5.63 4.70
N LEU A 51 1.04 5.59 3.48
CA LEU A 51 1.06 6.73 2.59
C LEU A 51 0.12 6.52 1.40
N GLY A 52 -0.84 7.42 1.27
CA GLY A 52 -1.85 7.41 0.20
C GLY A 52 -1.84 8.68 -0.64
N HIS A 53 -2.56 8.66 -1.76
CA HIS A 53 -2.69 9.82 -2.64
C HIS A 53 -3.37 11.00 -1.92
N ASN A 54 -2.98 12.25 -2.22
CA ASN A 54 -3.50 13.43 -1.52
C ASN A 54 -5.03 13.61 -1.62
N ALA A 55 -5.67 13.09 -2.67
CA ALA A 55 -7.12 13.16 -2.84
C ALA A 55 -7.90 12.50 -1.69
N ILE A 56 -7.35 11.47 -1.04
CA ILE A 56 -8.04 10.81 0.08
C ILE A 56 -8.23 11.75 1.27
N PHE A 57 -7.29 12.69 1.45
CA PHE A 57 -7.33 13.70 2.52
C PHE A 57 -8.23 14.89 2.19
N ARG A 58 -9.01 14.83 1.09
CA ARG A 58 -10.06 15.80 0.76
C ARG A 58 -11.46 15.29 1.09
N ILE A 59 -11.60 14.01 1.43
CA ILE A 59 -12.89 13.39 1.76
C ILE A 59 -13.15 13.60 3.27
N PRO A 60 -14.23 14.31 3.66
CA PRO A 60 -14.52 14.53 5.07
C PRO A 60 -14.82 13.21 5.78
N PHE A 61 -14.52 13.15 7.08
CA PHE A 61 -14.53 11.96 7.96
C PHE A 61 -13.49 10.89 7.62
N PHE A 62 -13.33 10.54 6.34
CA PHE A 62 -12.28 9.60 5.92
C PHE A 62 -10.88 10.19 6.14
N ARG A 63 -10.73 11.50 5.91
CA ARG A 63 -9.51 12.25 6.25
C ARG A 63 -9.18 12.13 7.73
N GLU A 64 -10.15 12.40 8.60
CA GLU A 64 -9.97 12.36 10.06
C GLU A 64 -9.61 10.94 10.51
N TRP A 65 -10.28 9.93 9.97
CA TRP A 65 -9.93 8.52 10.17
C TRP A 65 -8.49 8.24 9.74
N CYS A 66 -8.08 8.66 8.55
CA CYS A 66 -6.71 8.46 8.06
C CYS A 66 -5.67 9.11 8.99
N LEU A 67 -5.89 10.37 9.38
CA LEU A 67 -4.95 11.11 10.24
C LEU A 67 -4.85 10.51 11.64
N MET A 68 -5.97 10.04 12.20
CA MET A 68 -6.02 9.39 13.51
C MET A 68 -5.18 8.11 13.55
N HIS A 69 -5.10 7.38 12.43
CA HIS A 69 -4.26 6.19 12.27
C HIS A 69 -2.85 6.51 11.72
N GLY A 70 -2.43 7.78 11.73
CA GLY A 70 -1.09 8.19 11.31
C GLY A 70 -0.82 8.11 9.81
N HIS A 71 -1.86 8.05 8.97
CA HIS A 71 -1.67 8.04 7.51
C HIS A 71 -1.16 9.40 7.02
N GLY A 72 -0.37 9.35 5.94
CA GLY A 72 0.21 10.53 5.30
C GLY A 72 0.00 10.57 3.80
N THR A 73 0.39 11.69 3.19
CA THR A 73 0.41 11.80 1.73
C THR A 73 1.64 11.13 1.15
N VAL A 74 1.48 10.43 0.03
CA VAL A 74 2.59 9.85 -0.72
C VAL A 74 3.26 10.93 -1.58
N SER A 75 4.14 11.70 -0.95
CA SER A 75 5.02 12.66 -1.64
C SER A 75 6.47 12.33 -1.34
N LYS A 76 7.39 12.60 -2.29
CA LYS A 76 8.83 12.39 -2.07
C LYS A 76 9.31 13.11 -0.80
N LYS A 77 8.82 14.33 -0.57
CA LYS A 77 9.15 15.14 0.63
C LYS A 77 8.72 14.43 1.91
N THR A 78 7.49 13.93 1.96
CA THR A 78 6.94 13.21 3.11
C THR A 78 7.69 11.90 3.36
N CYS A 79 7.93 11.09 2.32
CA CYS A 79 8.68 9.85 2.45
C CYS A 79 10.09 10.09 3.00
N LEU A 80 10.82 11.05 2.43
CA LEU A 80 12.18 11.38 2.89
C LEU A 80 12.18 11.90 4.32
N HIS A 81 11.20 12.74 4.68
CA HIS A 81 11.08 13.26 6.04
C HIS A 81 10.89 12.11 7.04
N LEU A 82 9.90 11.24 6.82
CA LEU A 82 9.61 10.12 7.73
C LEU A 82 10.79 9.17 7.86
N LEU A 83 11.35 8.72 6.73
CA LEU A 83 12.48 7.79 6.72
C LEU A 83 13.72 8.36 7.40
N ARG A 84 14.06 9.64 7.17
CA ARG A 84 15.23 10.27 7.82
C ARG A 84 15.07 10.44 9.34
N HIS A 85 13.84 10.39 9.85
CA HIS A 85 13.56 10.44 11.29
C HIS A 85 13.28 9.03 11.86
N GLY A 86 13.77 7.98 11.20
CA GLY A 86 13.67 6.59 11.69
C GLY A 86 12.27 5.99 11.63
N ARG A 87 11.31 6.64 10.94
CA ARG A 87 9.95 6.12 10.81
C ARG A 87 9.84 5.21 9.58
N CYS A 88 9.13 4.09 9.73
CA CYS A 88 8.83 3.23 8.61
C CYS A 88 7.65 3.79 7.80
N ILE A 89 7.58 3.46 6.52
CA ILE A 89 6.47 3.87 5.66
C ILE A 89 5.89 2.67 4.93
N GLY A 90 4.58 2.67 4.70
CA GLY A 90 3.91 1.71 3.83
C GLY A 90 3.34 2.39 2.60
N LEU A 91 3.58 1.84 1.42
CA LEU A 91 3.09 2.37 0.16
C LEU A 91 2.71 1.24 -0.80
N ALA A 92 1.77 1.51 -1.69
CA ALA A 92 1.38 0.60 -2.76
C ALA A 92 1.87 1.16 -4.12
N PRO A 93 3.01 0.67 -4.67
CA PRO A 93 3.65 1.28 -5.83
C PRO A 93 2.79 1.35 -7.08
N GLY A 94 1.91 0.36 -7.29
CA GLY A 94 1.07 0.31 -8.48
C GLY A 94 0.01 1.41 -8.48
N GLY A 95 -0.44 1.83 -7.29
CA GLY A 95 -1.32 2.97 -7.07
C GLY A 95 -2.63 2.86 -7.86
N ALA A 96 -3.11 4.02 -8.33
CA ALA A 96 -4.31 4.18 -9.15
C ALA A 96 -4.37 3.24 -10.38
N LYS A 97 -3.23 2.93 -11.00
CA LYS A 97 -3.22 2.04 -12.17
C LYS A 97 -3.46 0.58 -11.78
N GLU A 98 -2.95 0.15 -10.63
CA GLU A 98 -3.16 -1.19 -10.10
C GLU A 98 -4.58 -1.38 -9.55
N SER A 99 -5.15 -0.34 -8.92
CA SER A 99 -6.53 -0.40 -8.40
C SER A 99 -7.57 -0.64 -9.50
N LEU A 100 -7.29 -0.23 -10.74
CA LEU A 100 -8.18 -0.51 -11.87
C LEU A 100 -8.10 -1.94 -12.39
N GLU A 101 -6.97 -2.61 -12.16
CA GLU A 101 -6.83 -4.02 -12.50
C GLU A 101 -7.32 -4.93 -11.36
N SER A 102 -7.91 -4.35 -10.29
CA SER A 102 -8.47 -5.06 -9.14
C SER A 102 -9.70 -5.86 -9.57
N VAL A 103 -9.51 -7.12 -9.93
CA VAL A 103 -10.58 -8.06 -10.28
C VAL A 103 -10.57 -9.21 -9.26
N PRO A 104 -11.73 -9.58 -8.69
CA PRO A 104 -11.84 -10.74 -7.81
C PRO A 104 -11.22 -12.00 -8.43
N GLY A 105 -10.52 -12.80 -7.63
CA GLY A 105 -9.82 -14.01 -8.04
C GLY A 105 -8.51 -13.77 -8.79
N THR A 106 -8.06 -12.52 -8.94
CA THR A 106 -6.81 -12.20 -9.64
C THR A 106 -5.89 -11.32 -8.81
N MET A 107 -4.59 -11.36 -9.09
CA MET A 107 -3.58 -10.47 -8.49
C MET A 107 -2.68 -9.91 -9.59
N ARG A 108 -3.11 -8.80 -10.21
CA ARG A 108 -2.37 -8.15 -11.30
C ARG A 108 -1.61 -6.95 -10.80
N LEU A 109 -0.28 -7.06 -10.76
CA LEU A 109 0.58 -6.04 -10.19
C LEU A 109 1.10 -5.06 -11.23
N VAL A 110 1.12 -3.77 -10.89
CA VAL A 110 1.73 -2.72 -11.72
C VAL A 110 3.05 -2.30 -11.11
N LEU A 111 4.09 -3.12 -11.33
CA LEU A 111 5.41 -2.91 -10.70
C LEU A 111 6.52 -2.52 -11.68
N ARG A 112 6.49 -3.05 -12.91
CA ARG A 112 7.60 -2.93 -13.88
C ARG A 112 8.03 -1.47 -14.13
N SER A 113 7.08 -0.56 -14.26
CA SER A 113 7.32 0.86 -14.52
C SER A 113 7.41 1.74 -13.25
N ARG A 114 7.24 1.15 -12.06
CA ARG A 114 7.23 1.89 -10.78
C ARG A 114 8.58 1.71 -10.11
N LYS A 115 9.45 2.71 -10.20
CA LYS A 115 10.81 2.67 -9.59
C LYS A 115 11.00 3.66 -8.44
N GLY A 116 9.98 4.45 -8.12
CA GLY A 116 10.08 5.51 -7.09
C GLY A 116 10.45 4.99 -5.71
N PHE A 117 9.83 3.89 -5.27
CA PHE A 117 10.10 3.28 -3.96
C PHE A 117 11.53 2.73 -3.87
N ALA A 118 12.04 2.11 -4.93
CA ALA A 118 13.42 1.64 -5.00
C ALA A 118 14.41 2.81 -4.98
N LYS A 119 14.11 3.90 -5.70
CA LYS A 119 14.92 5.14 -5.62
C LYS A 119 14.90 5.75 -4.22
N LEU A 120 13.78 5.68 -3.50
CA LEU A 120 13.68 6.13 -2.11
C LEU A 120 14.58 5.27 -1.21
N ALA A 121 14.48 3.95 -1.28
CA ALA A 121 15.32 3.02 -0.53
C ALA A 121 16.81 3.29 -0.74
N LEU A 122 17.24 3.41 -2.00
CA LEU A 122 18.64 3.75 -2.34
C LEU A 122 19.08 5.10 -1.75
N SER A 123 18.17 6.08 -1.68
CA SER A 123 18.51 7.41 -1.18
C SER A 123 18.50 7.55 0.34
N THR A 124 17.86 6.62 1.05
CA THR A 124 17.69 6.68 2.52
C THR A 124 18.37 5.53 3.25
N GLY A 125 18.86 4.51 2.53
CA GLY A 125 19.37 3.27 3.13
C GLY A 125 18.27 2.37 3.72
N ALA A 126 17.00 2.71 3.51
CA ALA A 126 15.88 1.96 4.08
C ALA A 126 15.65 0.65 3.33
N ALA A 127 15.47 -0.45 4.05
CA ALA A 127 15.17 -1.74 3.44
C ALA A 127 13.75 -1.80 2.86
N LEU A 128 13.59 -2.45 1.72
CA LEU A 128 12.29 -2.73 1.12
C LEU A 128 11.72 -4.02 1.69
N VAL A 129 10.52 -3.97 2.27
CA VAL A 129 9.83 -5.16 2.78
C VAL A 129 8.66 -5.47 1.87
N PRO A 130 8.67 -6.59 1.12
CA PRO A 130 7.53 -6.95 0.29
C PRO A 130 6.35 -7.37 1.15
N VAL A 131 5.16 -6.85 0.86
CA VAL A 131 3.92 -7.17 1.58
C VAL A 131 2.87 -7.60 0.56
N LEU A 132 2.28 -8.78 0.77
CA LEU A 132 1.25 -9.34 -0.10
C LEU A 132 -0.08 -9.53 0.63
N GLY A 133 -1.15 -8.92 0.13
CA GLY A 133 -2.53 -9.09 0.59
C GLY A 133 -3.29 -10.11 -0.27
N PHE A 134 -3.33 -11.36 0.15
CA PHE A 134 -4.16 -12.37 -0.51
C PHE A 134 -5.64 -12.12 -0.19
N GLY A 135 -6.51 -12.14 -1.21
CA GLY A 135 -7.93 -11.82 -1.06
C GLY A 135 -8.26 -10.32 -1.13
N GLU A 136 -7.26 -9.44 -1.26
CA GLU A 136 -7.44 -7.98 -1.31
C GLU A 136 -8.40 -7.55 -2.43
N ASN A 137 -8.29 -8.17 -3.61
CA ASN A 137 -9.15 -7.83 -4.75
C ASN A 137 -10.57 -8.44 -4.66
N ASP A 138 -10.83 -9.33 -3.69
CA ASP A 138 -12.12 -10.02 -3.55
C ASP A 138 -13.13 -9.21 -2.73
N VAL A 139 -12.65 -8.21 -1.99
CA VAL A 139 -13.46 -7.40 -1.08
C VAL A 139 -14.34 -6.38 -1.80
N TYR A 140 -14.07 -6.09 -3.08
CA TYR A 140 -14.88 -5.23 -3.93
C TYR A 140 -15.10 -5.85 -5.31
N SER A 141 -16.27 -5.62 -5.89
CA SER A 141 -16.50 -5.87 -7.31
C SER A 141 -16.14 -4.61 -8.06
N THR A 142 -15.45 -4.76 -9.17
CA THR A 142 -15.10 -3.64 -10.06
C THR A 142 -15.75 -3.83 -11.42
N VAL A 143 -16.15 -2.71 -12.02
CA VAL A 143 -16.54 -2.71 -13.43
C VAL A 143 -15.28 -2.62 -14.28
N GLN A 144 -15.01 -3.68 -15.03
CA GLN A 144 -13.89 -3.73 -15.97
C GLN A 144 -14.34 -3.23 -17.33
N PHE A 145 -13.69 -2.17 -17.82
CA PHE A 145 -13.87 -1.74 -19.20
C PHE A 145 -12.88 -2.50 -20.08
N GLU A 146 -13.37 -3.00 -21.21
CA GLU A 146 -12.55 -3.74 -22.17
C GLU A 146 -11.34 -2.90 -22.63
N LYS A 147 -10.17 -3.53 -22.72
CA LYS A 147 -8.94 -2.87 -23.15
C LYS A 147 -9.10 -2.35 -24.57
N GLY A 148 -8.73 -1.10 -24.80
CA GLY A 148 -8.87 -0.45 -26.11
C GLY A 148 -10.25 0.18 -26.36
N SER A 149 -11.27 -0.13 -25.55
CA SER A 149 -12.58 0.52 -25.64
C SER A 149 -12.49 2.04 -25.39
N PHE A 150 -13.44 2.79 -25.97
CA PHE A 150 -13.54 4.23 -25.74
C PHE A 150 -13.68 4.56 -24.24
N ARG A 151 -14.51 3.80 -23.51
CA ARG A 151 -14.70 3.96 -22.06
C ARG A 151 -13.41 3.78 -21.29
N ARG A 152 -12.61 2.77 -21.65
CA ARG A 152 -11.31 2.54 -21.03
C ARG A 152 -10.32 3.66 -21.31
N LYS A 153 -10.24 4.12 -22.57
CA LYS A 153 -9.38 5.25 -22.96
C LYS A 153 -9.78 6.53 -22.21
N LEU A 154 -11.07 6.81 -22.09
CA LEU A 154 -11.59 7.94 -21.33
C LEU A 154 -11.23 7.82 -19.83
N GLN A 155 -11.40 6.64 -19.24
CA GLN A 155 -11.02 6.39 -17.84
C GLN A 155 -9.52 6.62 -17.63
N GLU A 156 -8.66 6.12 -18.52
CA GLU A 156 -7.19 6.31 -18.46
C GLU A 156 -6.78 7.77 -18.67
N GLN A 157 -7.43 8.50 -19.59
CA GLN A 157 -7.19 9.93 -19.79
C GLN A 157 -7.58 10.77 -18.59
N LEU A 158 -8.76 10.51 -18.00
CA LEU A 158 -9.23 11.20 -16.79
C LEU A 158 -8.26 10.97 -15.63
N GLN A 159 -7.77 9.74 -15.45
CA GLN A 159 -6.75 9.43 -14.45
C GLN A 159 -5.45 10.20 -14.65
N ASN A 160 -4.95 10.24 -15.88
CA ASN A 160 -3.69 10.92 -16.17
C ASN A 160 -3.80 12.42 -15.90
N ARG A 161 -4.99 13.01 -16.08
CA ARG A 161 -5.27 14.42 -15.75
C ARG A 161 -5.50 14.65 -14.26
N LEU A 162 -6.26 13.77 -13.59
CA LEU A 162 -6.68 13.96 -12.20
C LEU A 162 -5.70 13.39 -11.17
N GLY A 163 -4.73 12.56 -11.59
CA GLY A 163 -3.77 11.91 -10.71
C GLY A 163 -4.35 10.82 -9.80
N PHE A 164 -5.65 10.57 -9.86
CA PHE A 164 -6.39 9.60 -9.06
C PHE A 164 -7.32 8.75 -9.95
N ALA A 165 -7.38 7.45 -9.70
CA ALA A 165 -8.34 6.58 -10.36
C ALA A 165 -9.67 6.62 -9.61
N LEU A 166 -10.75 6.76 -10.39
CA LEU A 166 -12.10 6.45 -9.94
C LEU A 166 -12.46 5.07 -10.49
N PRO A 167 -12.01 3.96 -9.86
CA PRO A 167 -12.61 2.68 -10.15
C PRO A 167 -14.11 2.80 -9.89
N VAL A 168 -14.91 2.25 -10.80
CA VAL A 168 -16.33 2.00 -10.48
C VAL A 168 -16.35 0.68 -9.73
N PHE A 169 -16.65 0.74 -8.44
CA PHE A 169 -16.64 -0.42 -7.56
C PHE A 169 -17.85 -0.46 -6.65
N CYS A 170 -18.13 -1.64 -6.12
CA CYS A 170 -19.16 -1.85 -5.12
C CYS A 170 -18.71 -2.95 -4.15
N GLY A 171 -18.78 -2.66 -2.85
CA GLY A 171 -18.58 -3.61 -1.76
C GLY A 171 -19.91 -4.25 -1.35
N LEU A 172 -20.45 -3.89 -0.18
CA LEU A 172 -21.79 -4.32 0.23
C LEU A 172 -22.88 -3.66 -0.63
N SER A 173 -23.95 -4.38 -0.94
CA SER A 173 -25.01 -3.91 -1.85
C SER A 173 -25.70 -2.61 -1.38
N TRP A 174 -25.84 -2.40 -0.07
CA TRP A 174 -26.46 -1.22 0.54
C TRP A 174 -25.44 -0.20 1.09
N LEU A 175 -24.16 -0.57 1.14
CA LEU A 175 -23.03 0.30 1.52
C LEU A 175 -21.86 0.05 0.56
N PRO A 176 -21.86 0.66 -0.64
CA PRO A 176 -20.92 0.33 -1.70
C PRO A 176 -19.46 0.62 -1.33
N LEU A 177 -19.21 1.52 -0.36
CA LEU A 177 -17.88 1.82 0.17
C LEU A 177 -17.38 0.80 1.20
N VAL A 178 -18.27 0.01 1.83
CA VAL A 178 -17.88 -0.96 2.85
C VAL A 178 -17.42 -2.26 2.17
N PRO A 179 -16.23 -2.79 2.49
CA PRO A 179 -15.73 -4.02 1.90
C PRO A 179 -16.67 -5.21 2.15
N ARG A 180 -16.71 -6.15 1.21
CA ARG A 180 -17.39 -7.43 1.43
C ARG A 180 -16.64 -8.26 2.48
N ARG A 181 -17.38 -9.11 3.19
CA ARG A 181 -16.83 -10.10 4.12
C ARG A 181 -16.14 -11.23 3.36
N ARG A 182 -14.91 -10.98 2.90
CA ARG A 182 -14.02 -11.96 2.28
C ARG A 182 -12.74 -12.05 3.11
N PRO A 183 -12.14 -13.25 3.23
CA PRO A 183 -10.90 -13.41 3.97
C PRO A 183 -9.77 -12.64 3.26
N VAL A 184 -9.03 -11.83 4.02
CA VAL A 184 -7.82 -11.14 3.56
C VAL A 184 -6.65 -11.58 4.42
N THR A 185 -5.60 -12.09 3.79
CA THR A 185 -4.37 -12.52 4.49
C THR A 185 -3.19 -11.65 4.06
N THR A 186 -2.71 -10.83 4.98
CA THR A 186 -1.47 -10.04 4.80
C THR A 186 -0.24 -10.89 5.11
N LEU A 187 0.65 -11.06 4.15
CA LEU A 187 1.95 -11.70 4.28
C LEU A 187 3.06 -10.64 4.25
N VAL A 188 3.96 -10.67 5.23
CA VAL A 188 5.12 -9.77 5.34
C VAL A 188 6.39 -10.56 5.06
N GLY A 189 7.11 -10.12 4.03
CA GLY A 189 8.33 -10.73 3.51
C GLY A 189 9.59 -10.36 4.27
N ALA A 190 10.71 -10.95 3.86
CA ALA A 190 12.05 -10.57 4.32
C ALA A 190 12.49 -9.20 3.77
N PRO A 191 13.28 -8.42 4.53
CA PRO A 191 13.77 -7.13 4.07
C PRO A 191 14.81 -7.29 2.96
N LEU A 192 14.68 -6.46 1.92
CA LEU A 192 15.63 -6.32 0.82
C LEU A 192 16.43 -5.04 1.03
N TRP A 193 17.68 -5.20 1.44
CA TRP A 193 18.56 -4.08 1.72
C TRP A 193 19.10 -3.45 0.43
N PRO A 194 19.18 -2.11 0.37
CA PRO A 194 20.00 -1.44 -0.62
C PRO A 194 21.45 -1.99 -0.65
N PRO A 195 22.11 -2.00 -1.81
CA PRO A 195 23.52 -2.38 -1.88
C PRO A 195 24.37 -1.51 -0.95
N GLY A 196 25.23 -2.15 -0.15
CA GLY A 196 26.12 -1.46 0.78
C GLY A 196 25.49 -1.07 2.12
N THR A 197 24.22 -1.41 2.36
CA THR A 197 23.54 -1.22 3.65
C THR A 197 23.12 -2.55 4.26
N TRP A 198 23.85 -3.62 3.94
CA TRP A 198 23.61 -4.93 4.53
C TRP A 198 23.86 -4.84 6.03
N PRO A 199 22.94 -5.33 6.89
CA PRO A 199 23.29 -5.50 8.28
C PRO A 199 24.41 -6.54 8.36
N ASP A 200 25.36 -6.31 9.25
CA ASP A 200 26.38 -7.32 9.55
C ASP A 200 25.68 -8.66 9.85
N PRO A 201 26.25 -9.78 9.38
CA PRO A 201 25.73 -11.09 9.73
C PRO A 201 25.67 -11.19 11.26
N PRO A 202 24.63 -11.82 11.83
CA PRO A 202 24.63 -12.07 13.26
C PRO A 202 25.87 -12.89 13.62
N ASP A 203 26.57 -12.46 14.67
CA ASP A 203 27.68 -13.20 15.28
C ASP A 203 27.27 -14.62 15.69
#